data_AF-K2J1P2-F1
#
_entry.id   AF-K2J1P2-F1
#
_cell.length_a   1.000
_cell.length_b   1.000
_cell.length_c   1.000
_cell.angle_alpha   90.00
_cell.angle_beta   90.00
_cell.angle_gamma   90.00
#
_symmetry.space_group_name_H-M   'P 1'
#
loop_
_entity.id
_entity.type
_entity.pdbx_description
1 polymer ?
#
loop_
_entity_poly.entity_id
_entity_poly.type
_entity_poly.pdbx_seq_one_letter_code
_entity_poly.pdbx_strand_id
1 'polypeptide(L)'
;MDLLILWLVAAAAVAGIAGLKHRTVWKWFFYGFMIWPVALIHVLLTGINKPCPHCATNIPRAAKICPNCRSELAARPVAGSERA
;
A
#
# COMPACT_ATOMS: atom_id res chain seq x y z
N MET A 1 10.70 29.04 -7.15
CA MET A 1 11.97 28.96 -6.38
C MET A 1 11.82 28.07 -5.15
N ASP A 2 10.65 28.10 -4.49
CA ASP A 2 10.37 27.35 -3.26
C ASP A 2 10.38 25.82 -3.45
N LEU A 3 9.81 25.30 -4.54
CA LEU A 3 9.84 23.87 -4.85
C LEU A 3 11.26 23.33 -5.08
N LEU A 4 12.14 24.15 -5.66
CA LEU A 4 13.55 23.81 -5.88
C LEU A 4 14.33 23.79 -4.56
N ILE A 5 14.06 24.74 -3.67
CA ILE A 5 14.66 24.79 -2.33
C ILE A 5 14.21 23.59 -1.51
N LEU A 6 12.91 23.25 -1.52
CA LEU A 6 12.38 22.07 -0.84
C LEU A 6 13.01 20.77 -1.35
N TRP A 7 13.17 20.63 -2.66
CA TRP A 7 13.85 19.47 -3.25
C TRP A 7 15.33 19.37 -2.84
N LEU A 8 16.06 20.49 -2.82
CA LEU A 8 17.46 20.52 -2.38
C LEU A 8 17.62 20.19 -0.89
N VAL A 9 16.74 20.71 -0.03
CA VAL A 9 16.75 20.40 1.41
C VAL A 9 16.41 18.92 1.65
N ALA A 10 15.42 18.38 0.93
CA ALA A 10 15.07 16.96 1.03
C ALA A 10 16.22 16.06 0.57
N ALA A 11 16.88 16.39 -0.56
CA ALA A 11 18.04 15.66 -1.04
C ALA A 11 19.21 15.71 -0.06
N ALA A 12 19.50 16.88 0.52
CA ALA A 12 20.54 17.05 1.53
C ALA A 12 20.24 16.26 2.82
N ALA A 13 18.98 16.22 3.26
CA ALA A 13 18.56 15.43 4.41
C ALA A 13 18.78 13.92 4.17
N VAL A 14 18.38 13.42 3.00
CA VAL A 14 18.59 12.02 2.62
C VAL A 14 20.09 11.69 2.51
N ALA A 15 20.87 12.59 1.90
CA ALA A 15 22.32 12.45 1.80
C ALA A 15 23.01 12.47 3.17
N GLY A 16 22.56 13.34 4.10
CA GLY A 16 23.06 13.41 5.47
C GLY A 16 22.81 12.13 6.26
N ILE A 17 21.62 11.54 6.13
CA ILE A 17 21.27 10.26 6.75
C ILE A 17 22.12 9.12 6.18
N ALA A 18 22.40 9.14 4.87
CA ALA A 18 23.22 8.14 4.20
C ALA A 18 24.72 8.28 4.55
N GLY A 19 25.23 9.50 4.76
CA GLY A 19 26.65 9.77 4.97
C GLY A 19 27.19 9.35 6.34
N LEU A 20 26.36 9.34 7.39
CA LEU A 20 26.81 9.04 8.77
C LEU A 20 27.03 7.56 9.05
N LYS A 21 26.63 6.67 8.15
CA LYS A 21 26.79 5.22 8.31
C LYS A 21 27.29 4.68 6.99
N HIS A 22 28.51 4.15 6.97
CA HIS A 22 29.18 3.44 5.86
C HIS A 22 28.39 2.18 5.39
N ARG A 23 27.09 2.33 5.17
CA ARG A 23 26.12 1.32 4.77
C ARG A 23 26.05 1.47 3.27
N THR A 24 26.88 0.67 2.61
CA THR A 24 26.87 0.39 1.17
C THR A 24 25.50 0.70 0.55
N VAL A 25 25.44 1.75 -0.27
CA VAL A 25 24.24 2.18 -1.04
C VAL A 25 23.60 0.98 -1.74
N TRP A 26 24.44 0.05 -2.18
CA TRP A 26 24.06 -1.21 -2.78
C TRP A 26 23.15 -2.09 -1.91
N LYS A 27 23.32 -2.11 -0.58
CA LYS A 27 22.47 -2.90 0.33
C LYS A 27 21.05 -2.34 0.39
N TRP A 28 20.88 -1.03 0.39
CA TRP A 28 19.55 -0.41 0.34
C TRP A 28 18.89 -0.57 -1.02
N PHE A 29 19.66 -0.50 -2.11
CA PHE A 29 19.15 -0.76 -3.46
C PHE A 29 18.64 -2.19 -3.60
N PHE A 30 19.43 -3.20 -3.20
CA PHE A 30 18.98 -4.59 -3.25
C PHE A 30 17.84 -4.88 -2.28
N TYR A 31 17.82 -4.25 -1.11
CA TYR A 31 16.69 -4.40 -0.17
C TYR A 31 15.39 -3.87 -0.78
N GLY A 32 15.41 -2.69 -1.40
CA GLY A 32 14.27 -2.16 -2.14
C GLY A 32 13.87 -3.05 -3.31
N PHE A 33 14.85 -3.54 -4.07
CA PHE A 33 14.62 -4.41 -5.23
C PHE A 33 14.04 -5.78 -4.84
N MET A 34 14.46 -6.38 -3.73
CA MET A 34 13.90 -7.65 -3.23
C MET A 34 12.52 -7.48 -2.59
N ILE A 35 12.24 -6.34 -1.97
CA ILE A 35 10.91 -6.07 -1.39
C ILE A 35 9.85 -5.95 -2.48
N TRP A 36 10.17 -5.35 -3.62
CA TRP A 36 9.22 -5.12 -4.69
C TRP A 36 8.51 -6.40 -5.20
N PRO A 37 9.20 -7.48 -5.62
CA PRO A 37 8.55 -8.71 -6.06
C PRO A 37 7.82 -9.42 -4.92
N VAL A 38 8.37 -9.39 -3.70
CA VAL A 38 7.73 -10.01 -2.53
C VAL A 38 6.42 -9.28 -2.17
N ALA A 39 6.41 -7.96 -2.23
CA ALA A 39 5.22 -7.13 -2.03
C ALA A 39 4.17 -7.36 -3.12
N LEU A 40 4.60 -7.46 -4.39
CA LEU A 40 3.71 -7.76 -5.52
C LEU A 40 3.01 -9.12 -5.32
N ILE A 41 3.76 -10.15 -4.94
CA ILE A 41 3.23 -11.48 -4.65
C ILE A 41 2.25 -11.42 -3.46
N HIS A 42 2.58 -10.67 -2.40
CA HIS A 42 1.70 -10.51 -1.24
C HIS A 42 0.38 -9.82 -1.60
N VAL A 43 0.42 -8.74 -2.39
CA VAL A 43 -0.80 -8.05 -2.84
C VAL A 43 -1.68 -8.98 -3.69
N LEU A 44 -1.06 -9.82 -4.53
CA LEU A 44 -1.79 -10.78 -5.35
C LEU A 44 -2.45 -11.89 -4.50
N LEU A 45 -1.75 -12.39 -3.48
CA LEU A 45 -2.23 -13.46 -2.60
C LEU A 45 -3.23 -12.98 -1.55
N THR A 46 -3.09 -11.76 -1.01
CA THR A 46 -3.87 -11.31 0.15
C THR A 46 -5.32 -10.96 -0.17
N GLY A 47 -5.72 -10.92 -1.44
CA GLY A 47 -7.10 -10.74 -1.86
C GLY A 47 -7.66 -9.36 -1.50
N ILE A 48 -8.57 -8.84 -2.32
CA ILE A 48 -9.18 -7.55 -2.02
C ILE A 48 -10.28 -7.76 -0.97
N ASN A 49 -10.10 -7.19 0.22
CA ASN A 49 -11.14 -7.10 1.23
C ASN A 49 -11.96 -5.82 1.04
N LYS A 50 -13.24 -5.85 1.38
CA LYS A 50 -14.11 -4.67 1.40
C LYS A 50 -14.68 -4.50 2.81
N PRO A 51 -14.86 -3.26 3.32
CA PRO A 51 -15.58 -3.05 4.55
C PRO A 51 -17.07 -3.37 4.35
N CYS A 52 -17.69 -4.03 5.32
CA CYS A 52 -19.13 -4.23 5.33
C CYS A 52 -19.86 -2.89 5.59
N PRO A 53 -20.89 -2.51 4.79
CA PRO A 53 -21.60 -1.24 4.97
C PRO A 53 -22.43 -1.16 6.26
N HIS A 54 -22.71 -2.29 6.91
CA HIS A 54 -23.53 -2.34 8.12
C HIS A 54 -22.71 -2.37 9.42
N CYS A 55 -21.56 -3.05 9.43
CA CYS A 55 -20.76 -3.25 10.64
C CYS A 55 -19.29 -2.85 10.53
N ALA A 56 -18.85 -2.32 9.37
CA ALA A 56 -17.48 -1.89 9.10
C ALA A 56 -16.37 -2.95 9.25
N THR A 57 -16.72 -4.23 9.48
CA THR A 57 -15.76 -5.35 9.45
C THR A 57 -15.24 -5.60 8.04
N ASN A 58 -13.95 -5.89 7.92
CA ASN A 58 -13.34 -6.32 6.66
C ASN A 58 -13.79 -7.74 6.31
N ILE A 59 -14.39 -7.88 5.13
CA ILE A 59 -14.91 -9.12 4.58
C ILE A 59 -14.34 -9.38 3.18
N PRO A 60 -14.24 -10.64 2.73
CA PRO A 60 -13.80 -10.93 1.37
C PRO A 60 -14.80 -10.35 0.37
N ARG A 61 -14.31 -9.80 -0.76
CA ARG A 61 -15.18 -9.22 -1.80
C ARG A 61 -16.27 -10.17 -2.30
N ALA A 62 -16.00 -11.47 -2.30
CA ALA A 62 -16.91 -12.54 -2.73
C ALA A 62 -17.99 -12.92 -1.70
N ALA A 63 -17.94 -12.38 -0.47
CA ALA A 63 -18.96 -12.67 0.53
C ALA A 63 -20.33 -12.11 0.11
N LYS A 64 -21.34 -13.00 0.06
CA LYS A 64 -22.76 -12.66 -0.11
C LYS A 64 -23.45 -12.32 1.21
N ILE A 65 -22.93 -12.83 2.33
CA ILE A 65 -23.46 -12.61 3.68
C ILE A 65 -22.29 -12.27 4.60
N CYS A 66 -22.42 -11.22 5.42
CA CYS A 66 -21.39 -10.85 6.38
C CYS A 66 -21.34 -11.86 7.55
N PRO A 67 -20.18 -12.43 7.92
CA PRO A 67 -20.09 -13.38 9.04
C PRO A 67 -20.32 -12.74 10.41
N ASN A 68 -20.13 -11.42 10.54
CA ASN A 68 -20.25 -10.71 11.80
C ASN A 68 -21.71 -10.25 12.06
N CYS A 69 -22.29 -9.46 11.17
CA CYS A 69 -23.64 -8.91 11.34
C CYS A 69 -24.75 -9.69 10.62
N ARG A 70 -24.40 -10.72 9.82
CA ARG A 70 -25.33 -11.51 8.99
C ARG A 70 -26.17 -10.71 7.99
N SER A 71 -25.84 -9.45 7.71
CA SER A 71 -26.49 -8.68 6.66
C SER A 71 -26.20 -9.29 5.29
N GLU A 72 -27.21 -9.31 4.42
CA GLU A 72 -27.06 -9.75 3.04
C GLU A 72 -26.40 -8.65 2.21
N LEU A 73 -25.27 -9.00 1.61
CA LEU A 73 -24.47 -8.12 0.79
C LEU A 73 -24.86 -8.43 -0.65
N ALA A 74 -25.86 -7.71 -1.16
CA ALA A 74 -26.28 -7.86 -2.54
C ALA A 74 -25.03 -7.81 -3.45
N ALA A 75 -24.80 -8.89 -4.19
CA ALA A 75 -23.66 -9.06 -5.08
C ALA A 75 -23.83 -8.16 -6.31
N ARG A 76 -23.88 -6.85 -6.11
CA ARG A 76 -23.70 -5.90 -7.21
C ARG A 76 -22.20 -5.84 -7.48
N PRO A 77 -21.74 -6.07 -8.72
CA PRO A 77 -20.37 -5.76 -9.06
C PRO A 77 -20.18 -4.28 -8.76
N VAL A 78 -19.24 -3.98 -7.87
CA VAL A 78 -18.83 -2.61 -7.57
C VAL A 78 -18.19 -2.08 -8.85
N ALA A 79 -19.01 -1.48 -9.70
CA ALA A 79 -18.56 -0.71 -10.84
C ALA A 79 -17.66 0.42 -10.34
N GLY A 80 -16.46 0.52 -10.89
CA GLY A 80 -15.67 1.74 -10.88
C GLY A 80 -14.77 1.95 -9.65
N SER A 81 -13.68 1.19 -9.58
CA SER A 81 -12.42 1.66 -9.00
C SER A 81 -11.62 2.37 -10.11
N GLU A 82 -12.17 3.47 -10.63
CA GLU A 82 -11.49 4.37 -11.56
C GLU A 82 -11.98 5.79 -11.27
N ARG A 83 -11.15 6.60 -10.61
CA ARG A 83 -10.97 8.05 -10.86
C ARG A 83 -10.01 8.68 -9.83
N ALA A 84 -8.91 9.20 -10.41
CA ALA A 84 -8.07 10.34 -10.03
C ALA A 84 -7.27 10.27 -8.72
#